data_AF-A0AAN6SL35-F1
#
_entry.id   AF-A0AAN6SL35-F1
#
_cell.length_a   1.000
_cell.length_b   1.000
_cell.length_c   1.000
_cell.angle_alpha   90.00
_cell.angle_beta   90.00
_cell.angle_gamma   90.00
#
_symmetry.space_group_name_H-M   'P 1'
#
loop_
_entity.id
_entity.type
_entity.pdbx_description
1 polymer ?
#
loop_
_entity_poly.entity_id
_entity_poly.type
_entity_poly.pdbx_seq_one_letter_code
_entity_poly.pdbx_strand_id
1 'polypeptide(L)'
;MAATTKKTYIVEHLDEELGPWSELEYLAIAKESQEIGSEFHLTSLPLGFKVPEALAAVPGFKAENRGVEDIYAANKSRVCLLDPAAKKDLSPADGETFDVFLFGGILGDDPPRDRTSELRKKGFEGRRLGPVQMTTDTAVRVTRLVVEGKTPVDKIPYVDHPELKFSEHESTQMPFRYVTDKEGKPIMPEASPYRKQPPKMEHPKLNIHPPLINTPCPAATTFHDLLALWECPSTGAITTRTSLISGFPHDDDENLYIFYDSTSHAASSSTNPSPSQSTSTQNATLNTLGYSPLPLSTYLSYVSTIATSHSRLNTRPKTIIISVTGSSNDVADCYMRIARLQSEILCVSLKDQKVPVPLAMEINLSCPNIPHHPPPAYSREALTEYLESLTGAIQGAEKENLPRIPVGLKTPPYTYETQFLGLMEALEASMSSAEEGCPISFITATNTLGSCLAFADGTVALPSDLGTGGLAGAPLHPLALGNVRTLRKMLNDREEKLGYRVQVIGVGGVMDTAGYRRMRMMGADVVGLASGLLLKGTEVFGEIERGLGKDGW
;
A
#
# COMPACT_ATOMS: atom_id res chain seq x y z
N MET A 1 9.85 17.45 42.62
CA MET A 1 8.47 17.09 42.22
C MET A 1 7.91 16.18 43.30
N ALA A 2 6.73 16.48 43.85
CA ALA A 2 6.10 15.60 44.84
C ALA A 2 5.92 14.22 44.22
N ALA A 3 6.31 13.17 44.94
CA ALA A 3 6.09 11.79 44.49
C ALA A 3 4.59 11.58 44.32
N THR A 4 4.11 11.45 43.09
CA THR A 4 2.74 11.05 42.81
C THR A 4 2.54 9.66 43.42
N THR A 5 1.61 9.55 44.37
CA THR A 5 1.25 8.29 44.99
C THR A 5 0.60 7.41 43.95
N LYS A 6 1.32 6.37 43.53
CA LYS A 6 0.88 5.31 42.62
C LYS A 6 -0.54 4.84 42.96
N LYS A 7 -1.43 4.82 41.96
CA LYS A 7 -2.81 4.35 42.08
C LYS A 7 -3.00 3.00 41.39
N THR A 8 -4.07 2.31 41.79
CA THR A 8 -4.51 1.06 41.16
C THR A 8 -5.92 1.23 40.62
N TYR A 9 -6.08 1.02 39.33
CA TYR A 9 -7.37 1.03 38.64
C TYR A 9 -7.82 -0.42 38.44
N ILE A 10 -9.03 -0.76 38.92
CA ILE A 10 -9.54 -2.13 38.89
C ILE A 10 -10.82 -2.19 38.09
N VAL A 11 -10.85 -3.01 37.04
CA VAL A 11 -12.09 -3.37 36.36
C VAL A 11 -12.45 -4.80 36.78
N GLU A 12 -13.62 -4.96 37.39
CA GLU A 12 -14.21 -6.28 37.65
C GLU A 12 -14.78 -6.83 36.35
N HIS A 13 -14.12 -7.82 35.74
CA HIS A 13 -14.59 -8.44 34.50
C HIS A 13 -15.57 -9.56 34.83
N LEU A 14 -16.86 -9.30 34.60
CA LEU A 14 -17.96 -10.17 35.00
C LEU A 14 -18.53 -10.99 33.83
N ASP A 15 -17.82 -11.06 32.70
CA ASP A 15 -18.22 -11.81 31.50
C ASP A 15 -17.33 -13.06 31.31
N GLU A 16 -17.87 -14.09 30.63
CA GLU A 16 -17.12 -15.34 30.36
C GLU A 16 -16.03 -15.15 29.30
N GLU A 17 -16.22 -14.19 28.38
CA GLU A 17 -15.33 -13.91 27.25
C GLU A 17 -15.02 -12.41 27.14
N LEU A 18 -13.84 -12.09 26.60
CA LEU A 18 -13.43 -10.73 26.30
C LEU A 18 -13.77 -10.40 24.83
N GLY A 19 -14.70 -9.47 24.62
CA GLY A 19 -15.02 -8.96 23.29
C GLY A 19 -13.89 -8.07 22.73
N PRO A 20 -13.76 -7.96 21.38
CA PRO A 20 -12.70 -7.16 20.74
C PRO A 20 -12.69 -5.68 21.18
N TRP A 21 -13.86 -5.09 21.41
CA TRP A 21 -13.95 -3.71 21.88
C TRP A 21 -13.38 -3.53 23.30
N SER A 22 -13.76 -4.42 24.21
CA SER A 22 -13.31 -4.38 25.60
C SER A 22 -11.82 -4.67 25.72
N GLU A 23 -11.26 -5.49 24.84
CA GLU A 23 -9.81 -5.67 24.73
C GLU A 23 -9.10 -4.34 24.43
N LEU A 24 -9.61 -3.57 23.47
CA LEU A 24 -9.06 -2.26 23.13
C LEU A 24 -9.17 -1.26 24.28
N GLU A 25 -10.31 -1.24 24.97
CA GLU A 25 -10.51 -0.41 26.17
C GLU A 25 -9.49 -0.77 27.27
N TYR A 26 -9.34 -2.06 27.56
CA TYR A 26 -8.44 -2.56 28.61
C TYR A 26 -6.97 -2.29 28.26
N LEU A 27 -6.59 -2.43 27.00
CA LEU A 27 -5.24 -2.10 26.54
C LEU A 27 -4.96 -0.59 26.65
N ALA A 28 -5.93 0.26 26.29
CA ALA A 28 -5.80 1.71 26.47
C ALA A 28 -5.66 2.07 27.95
N ILE A 29 -6.47 1.47 28.82
CA ILE A 29 -6.36 1.67 30.27
C ILE A 29 -4.97 1.26 30.76
N ALA A 30 -4.49 0.07 30.39
CA ALA A 30 -3.21 -0.47 30.81
C ALA A 30 -2.04 0.45 30.43
N LYS A 31 -1.98 0.87 29.15
CA LYS A 31 -0.93 1.75 28.63
C LYS A 31 -0.96 3.12 29.31
N GLU A 32 -2.11 3.79 29.33
CA GLU A 32 -2.24 5.13 29.92
C GLU A 32 -1.98 5.13 31.43
N SER A 33 -2.30 4.04 32.15
CA SER A 33 -1.99 3.93 33.59
C SER A 33 -0.49 3.74 33.81
N GLN A 34 0.16 2.91 32.99
CA GLN A 34 1.60 2.69 33.08
C GLN A 34 2.41 3.96 32.79
N GLU A 35 1.99 4.77 31.82
CA GLU A 35 2.67 6.02 31.45
C GLU A 35 2.83 6.99 32.64
N ILE A 36 1.92 6.94 33.61
CA ILE A 36 1.94 7.76 34.81
C ILE A 36 2.42 6.99 36.07
N GLY A 37 2.88 5.75 35.91
CA GLY A 37 3.41 4.91 36.98
C GLY A 37 2.36 4.18 37.83
N SER A 38 1.10 4.19 37.40
CA SER A 38 -0.03 3.52 38.05
C SER A 38 -0.28 2.11 37.48
N GLU A 39 -1.05 1.30 38.18
CA GLU A 39 -1.37 -0.08 37.79
C GLU A 39 -2.81 -0.23 37.30
N PHE A 40 -3.03 -1.16 36.37
CA PHE A 40 -4.34 -1.60 35.95
C PHE A 40 -4.54 -3.08 36.26
N HIS A 41 -5.57 -3.42 37.02
CA HIS A 41 -5.91 -4.80 37.34
C HIS A 41 -7.25 -5.17 36.74
N LEU A 42 -7.30 -6.36 36.13
CA LEU A 42 -8.53 -7.02 35.70
C LEU A 42 -8.82 -8.17 36.67
N THR A 43 -9.90 -8.05 37.44
CA THR A 43 -10.23 -8.96 38.55
C THR A 43 -11.48 -9.80 38.25
N SER A 44 -11.73 -10.81 39.10
CA SER A 44 -12.82 -11.79 38.97
C SER A 44 -12.80 -12.60 37.67
N LEU A 45 -11.61 -12.81 37.11
CA LEU A 45 -11.46 -13.56 35.88
C LEU A 45 -11.79 -15.06 36.07
N PRO A 46 -12.55 -15.68 35.14
CA PRO A 46 -12.73 -17.14 35.13
C PRO A 46 -11.41 -17.90 35.08
N LEU A 47 -11.33 -19.09 35.69
CA LEU A 47 -10.11 -19.92 35.74
C LEU A 47 -9.54 -20.29 34.35
N GLY A 48 -10.37 -20.26 33.30
CA GLY A 48 -9.99 -20.53 31.91
C GLY A 48 -9.79 -19.28 31.05
N PHE A 49 -9.89 -18.08 31.63
CA PHE A 49 -9.79 -16.83 30.87
C PHE A 49 -8.40 -16.65 30.27
N LYS A 50 -8.36 -16.41 28.95
CA LYS A 50 -7.11 -16.15 28.24
C LYS A 50 -6.90 -14.65 28.11
N VAL A 51 -5.93 -14.13 28.85
CA VAL A 51 -5.50 -12.73 28.73
C VAL A 51 -4.87 -12.53 27.34
N PRO A 52 -5.29 -11.50 26.57
CA PRO A 52 -4.65 -11.18 25.30
C PRO A 52 -3.16 -10.85 25.46
N GLU A 53 -2.34 -11.31 24.52
CA GLU A 53 -0.88 -11.15 24.56
C GLU A 53 -0.47 -9.67 24.65
N ALA A 54 -1.14 -8.80 23.90
CA ALA A 54 -0.88 -7.35 23.91
C ALA A 54 -1.13 -6.71 25.29
N LEU A 55 -2.13 -7.21 26.03
CA LEU A 55 -2.46 -6.73 27.37
C LEU A 55 -1.47 -7.28 28.42
N ALA A 56 -1.14 -8.58 28.31
CA ALA A 56 -0.15 -9.23 29.17
C ALA A 56 1.27 -8.63 29.01
N ALA A 57 1.57 -8.08 27.84
CA ALA A 57 2.84 -7.43 27.55
C ALA A 57 3.02 -6.06 28.23
N VAL A 58 1.98 -5.49 28.86
CA VAL A 58 2.05 -4.19 29.55
C VAL A 58 2.53 -4.38 31.00
N PRO A 59 3.75 -3.95 31.40
CA PRO A 59 4.26 -4.12 32.76
C PRO A 59 3.34 -3.69 33.91
N GLY A 60 2.54 -2.64 33.71
CA GLY A 60 1.59 -2.12 34.70
C GLY A 60 0.29 -2.91 34.81
N PHE A 61 0.10 -3.95 34.00
CA PHE A 61 -1.12 -4.76 33.96
C PHE A 61 -1.03 -5.99 34.86
N LYS A 62 -2.13 -6.33 35.55
CA LYS A 62 -2.29 -7.60 36.29
C LYS A 62 -3.66 -8.22 36.04
N ALA A 63 -3.68 -9.54 35.88
CA ALA A 63 -4.89 -10.34 35.77
C ALA A 63 -5.06 -11.19 37.04
N GLU A 64 -6.25 -11.17 37.64
CA GLU A 64 -6.55 -11.87 38.89
C GLU A 64 -7.89 -12.62 38.79
N ASN A 65 -7.91 -13.87 39.23
CA ASN A 65 -9.13 -14.66 39.32
C ASN A 65 -9.99 -14.31 40.55
N ARG A 66 -9.38 -13.67 41.55
CA ARG A 66 -10.07 -13.24 42.78
C ARG A 66 -10.79 -11.93 42.57
N GLY A 67 -11.90 -11.73 43.28
CA GLY A 67 -12.61 -10.46 43.30
C GLY A 67 -11.93 -9.43 44.18
N VAL A 68 -12.23 -8.15 43.93
CA VAL A 68 -11.71 -7.00 44.68
C VAL A 68 -11.99 -7.10 46.19
N GLU A 69 -13.09 -7.72 46.60
CA GLU A 69 -13.42 -7.95 48.01
C GLU A 69 -12.43 -8.88 48.72
N ASP A 70 -11.85 -9.82 47.99
CA ASP A 70 -10.88 -10.78 48.53
C ASP A 70 -9.49 -10.15 48.52
N ILE A 71 -9.14 -9.48 47.42
CA ILE A 71 -7.83 -8.83 47.25
C ILE A 71 -7.66 -7.69 48.27
N TYR A 72 -8.72 -6.93 48.55
CA TYR A 72 -8.70 -5.76 49.43
C TYR A 72 -9.52 -5.92 50.71
N ALA A 73 -9.76 -7.16 51.17
CA ALA A 73 -10.55 -7.45 52.37
C ALA A 73 -10.13 -6.64 53.61
N ALA A 74 -8.83 -6.46 53.82
CA ALA A 74 -8.26 -5.73 54.95
C ALA A 74 -8.24 -4.20 54.76
N ASN A 75 -8.37 -3.70 53.53
CA ASN A 75 -8.13 -2.29 53.17
C ASN A 75 -9.32 -1.66 52.41
N LYS A 76 -10.55 -2.14 52.66
CA LYS A 76 -11.76 -1.66 51.94
C LYS A 76 -11.95 -0.14 51.99
N SER A 77 -11.55 0.52 53.07
CA SER A 77 -11.63 1.98 53.22
C SER A 77 -10.74 2.76 52.25
N ARG A 78 -9.76 2.11 51.61
CA ARG A 78 -8.88 2.71 50.59
C ARG A 78 -9.34 2.44 49.16
N VAL A 79 -10.49 1.77 48.98
CA VAL A 79 -11.10 1.45 47.68
C VAL A 79 -12.31 2.35 47.43
N CYS A 80 -12.27 3.10 46.34
CA CYS A 80 -13.37 3.91 45.85
C CYS A 80 -14.12 3.18 44.73
N LEU A 81 -15.42 2.96 44.87
CA LEU A 81 -16.28 2.44 43.82
C LEU A 81 -16.77 3.58 42.93
N LEU A 82 -16.52 3.50 41.62
CA LEU A 82 -17.05 4.44 40.65
C LEU A 82 -18.43 3.98 40.21
N ASP A 83 -19.45 4.77 40.57
CA ASP A 83 -20.85 4.38 40.49
C ASP A 83 -21.73 5.56 40.04
N PRO A 84 -22.49 5.44 38.94
CA PRO A 84 -23.46 6.45 38.50
C PRO A 84 -24.49 6.84 39.58
N ALA A 85 -24.81 5.94 40.51
CA ALA A 85 -25.78 6.15 41.59
C ALA A 85 -25.16 6.77 42.86
N ALA A 86 -23.85 7.03 42.90
CA ALA A 86 -23.21 7.63 44.05
C ALA A 86 -23.68 9.08 44.27
N LYS A 87 -23.82 9.47 45.55
CA LYS A 87 -24.33 10.80 45.96
C LYS A 87 -23.31 11.94 45.78
N LYS A 88 -22.03 11.61 45.63
CA LYS A 88 -20.93 12.57 45.60
C LYS A 88 -20.10 12.35 44.34
N ASP A 89 -19.81 13.43 43.63
CA ASP A 89 -18.91 13.37 42.48
C ASP A 89 -17.46 13.17 42.95
N LEU A 90 -16.65 12.53 42.10
CA LEU A 90 -15.22 12.37 42.33
C LEU A 90 -14.53 13.74 42.34
N SER A 91 -13.60 13.93 43.26
CA SER A 91 -12.87 15.19 43.42
C SER A 91 -11.36 14.96 43.52
N PRO A 92 -10.52 15.96 43.22
CA PRO A 92 -9.06 15.84 43.36
C PRO A 92 -8.57 15.44 44.76
N ALA A 93 -9.34 15.75 45.80
CA ALA A 93 -9.04 15.38 47.18
C ALA A 93 -9.21 13.88 47.45
N ASP A 94 -10.08 13.20 46.69
CA ASP A 94 -10.28 11.75 46.82
C ASP A 94 -9.00 10.97 46.44
N GLY A 95 -8.10 11.58 45.65
CA GLY A 95 -6.76 11.03 45.38
C GLY A 95 -5.85 10.92 46.61
N GLU A 96 -6.15 11.61 47.71
CA GLU A 96 -5.43 11.43 48.98
C GLU A 96 -6.12 10.36 49.87
N THR A 97 -7.44 10.19 49.69
CA THR A 97 -8.30 9.29 50.47
C THR A 97 -8.29 7.85 49.98
N PHE A 98 -8.13 7.63 48.67
CA PHE A 98 -8.18 6.28 48.08
C PHE A 98 -6.90 5.98 47.30
N ASP A 99 -6.48 4.72 47.34
CA ASP A 99 -5.38 4.20 46.53
C ASP A 99 -5.89 3.38 45.34
N VAL A 100 -7.13 2.88 45.45
CA VAL A 100 -7.72 1.94 44.52
C VAL A 100 -9.05 2.51 44.02
N PHE A 101 -9.24 2.46 42.70
CA PHE A 101 -10.45 2.93 42.03
C PHE A 101 -11.07 1.78 41.25
N LEU A 102 -12.26 1.38 41.67
CA LEU A 102 -12.97 0.17 41.24
C LEU A 102 -14.12 0.51 40.28
N PHE A 103 -14.16 -0.19 39.16
CA PHE A 103 -15.18 -0.08 38.10
C PHE A 103 -15.90 -1.42 37.97
N GLY A 104 -17.24 -1.41 38.01
CA GLY A 104 -18.04 -2.63 37.94
C GLY A 104 -18.41 -3.04 36.51
N GLY A 105 -17.71 -4.01 35.94
CA GLY A 105 -17.98 -4.55 34.61
C GLY A 105 -17.43 -3.71 33.45
N ILE A 106 -17.67 -4.19 32.22
CA ILE A 106 -17.53 -3.40 31.00
C ILE A 106 -18.59 -2.30 31.05
N LEU A 107 -18.15 -1.04 31.09
CA LEU A 107 -19.01 0.14 31.06
C LEU A 107 -19.24 0.48 29.58
N GLY A 108 -20.34 0.01 29.00
CA GLY A 108 -20.60 0.24 27.58
C GLY A 108 -21.88 -0.36 27.00
N ASP A 109 -22.77 -0.92 27.83
CA ASP A 109 -24.12 -1.28 27.39
C ASP A 109 -25.01 -0.03 27.39
N ASP A 110 -25.74 0.18 26.29
CA ASP A 110 -26.85 1.13 26.21
C ASP A 110 -28.13 0.35 25.84
N PRO A 111 -29.15 0.28 26.71
CA PRO A 111 -29.23 0.90 28.04
C PRO A 111 -28.31 0.23 29.09
N PRO A 112 -27.90 0.94 30.14
CA PRO A 112 -27.03 0.41 31.20
C PRO A 112 -27.63 -0.81 31.90
N ARG A 113 -26.84 -1.89 32.07
CA ARG A 113 -27.26 -3.11 32.79
C ARG A 113 -27.09 -3.05 34.31
N ASP A 114 -26.71 -1.90 34.87
CA ASP A 114 -26.45 -1.66 36.30
C ASP A 114 -25.59 -2.75 37.02
N ARG A 115 -24.51 -3.18 36.36
CA ARG A 115 -23.62 -4.24 36.87
C ARG A 115 -22.90 -3.85 38.18
N THR A 116 -22.76 -2.55 38.44
CA THR A 116 -22.24 -2.00 39.70
C THR A 116 -23.12 -2.28 40.92
N SER A 117 -24.40 -2.66 40.74
CA SER A 117 -25.34 -2.95 41.83
C SER A 117 -24.87 -4.05 42.79
N GLU A 118 -24.16 -5.06 42.29
CA GLU A 118 -23.58 -6.12 43.13
C GLU A 118 -22.42 -5.60 43.99
N LEU A 119 -21.64 -4.65 43.49
CA LEU A 119 -20.53 -4.04 44.22
C LEU A 119 -21.01 -3.05 45.30
N ARG A 120 -22.17 -2.38 45.10
CA ARG A 120 -22.76 -1.46 46.10
C ARG A 120 -23.03 -2.15 47.43
N LYS A 121 -23.37 -3.45 47.39
CA LYS A 121 -23.65 -4.25 48.60
C LYS A 121 -22.39 -4.60 49.40
N LYS A 122 -21.19 -4.39 48.83
CA LYS A 122 -19.90 -4.84 49.41
C LYS A 122 -19.24 -3.81 50.35
N GLY A 123 -19.85 -2.64 50.54
CA GLY A 123 -19.45 -1.64 51.55
C GLY A 123 -18.36 -0.66 51.11
N PHE A 124 -18.13 -0.50 49.80
CA PHE A 124 -17.18 0.48 49.26
C PHE A 124 -17.76 1.90 49.27
N GLU A 125 -16.91 2.92 49.44
CA GLU A 125 -17.33 4.30 49.25
C GLU A 125 -17.52 4.62 47.78
N GLY A 126 -18.72 5.12 47.42
CA GLY A 126 -19.05 5.48 46.05
C GLY A 126 -18.63 6.90 45.68
N ARG A 127 -18.15 7.10 44.45
CA ARG A 127 -18.04 8.40 43.77
C ARG A 127 -18.61 8.32 42.36
N ARG A 128 -19.16 9.43 41.87
CA ARG A 128 -19.73 9.54 40.51
C ARG A 128 -18.79 10.31 39.59
N LEU A 129 -18.73 9.93 38.31
CA LEU A 129 -17.92 10.60 37.27
C LEU A 129 -18.71 11.61 36.43
N GLY A 130 -19.92 11.95 36.88
CA GLY A 130 -20.88 12.79 36.17
C GLY A 130 -22.17 12.05 35.79
N PRO A 131 -23.12 12.77 35.18
CA PRO A 131 -24.46 12.24 34.89
C PRO A 131 -24.59 11.47 33.57
N VAL A 132 -23.61 11.58 32.66
CA VAL A 132 -23.62 10.93 31.34
C VAL A 132 -22.72 9.71 31.37
N GLN A 133 -23.19 8.60 30.80
CA GLN A 133 -22.45 7.35 30.73
C GLN A 133 -21.18 7.50 29.88
N MET A 134 -20.10 6.88 30.33
CA MET A 134 -18.80 6.84 29.66
C MET A 134 -18.47 5.40 29.31
N THR A 135 -17.63 5.21 28.29
CA THR A 135 -16.95 3.92 28.06
C THR A 135 -16.00 3.59 29.21
N THR A 136 -15.61 2.32 29.34
CA THR A 136 -14.74 1.88 30.46
C THR A 136 -13.41 2.63 30.46
N ASP A 137 -12.76 2.77 29.30
CA ASP A 137 -11.49 3.48 29.16
C ASP A 137 -11.62 4.97 29.49
N THR A 138 -12.70 5.61 29.03
CA THR A 138 -13.01 7.01 29.34
C THR A 138 -13.25 7.21 30.83
N ALA A 139 -13.99 6.31 31.49
CA ALA A 139 -14.25 6.40 32.92
C ALA A 139 -12.95 6.32 33.74
N VAL A 140 -12.03 5.41 33.37
CA VAL A 140 -10.72 5.31 34.02
C VAL A 140 -9.86 6.54 33.70
N ARG A 141 -9.88 7.03 32.46
CA ARG A 141 -9.17 8.25 32.04
C ARG A 141 -9.63 9.48 32.82
N VAL A 142 -10.93 9.67 32.97
CA VAL A 142 -11.51 10.75 33.79
C VAL A 142 -11.06 10.62 35.23
N THR A 143 -11.10 9.41 35.79
CA THR A 143 -10.65 9.16 37.16
C THR A 143 -9.18 9.57 37.34
N ARG A 144 -8.29 9.16 36.43
CA ARG A 144 -6.87 9.57 36.42
C ARG A 144 -6.69 11.09 36.37
N LEU A 145 -7.38 11.75 35.44
CA LEU A 145 -7.32 13.21 35.29
C LEU A 145 -7.77 13.94 36.56
N VAL A 146 -8.71 13.37 37.31
CA VAL A 146 -9.18 13.94 38.57
C VAL A 146 -8.21 13.71 39.72
N VAL A 147 -7.83 12.46 39.96
CA VAL A 147 -7.16 12.08 41.22
C VAL A 147 -5.64 12.28 41.17
N GLU A 148 -5.04 12.04 40.01
CA GLU A 148 -3.60 12.23 39.73
C GLU A 148 -3.35 13.54 38.97
N GLY A 149 -4.19 13.86 37.97
CA GLY A 149 -4.10 15.11 37.20
C GLY A 149 -4.70 16.34 37.91
N LYS A 150 -5.31 16.15 39.09
CA LYS A 150 -5.93 17.19 39.93
C LYS A 150 -6.93 18.10 39.21
N THR A 151 -7.55 17.61 38.12
CA THR A 151 -8.55 18.35 37.34
C THR A 151 -9.96 17.99 37.81
N PRO A 152 -10.77 18.92 38.34
CA PRO A 152 -12.15 18.63 38.72
C PRO A 152 -12.96 18.02 37.56
N VAL A 153 -13.90 17.11 37.86
CA VAL A 153 -14.72 16.41 36.86
C VAL A 153 -15.43 17.37 35.91
N ASP A 154 -15.94 18.50 36.42
CA ASP A 154 -16.64 19.52 35.63
C ASP A 154 -15.72 20.39 34.75
N LYS A 155 -14.39 20.24 34.88
CA LYS A 155 -13.37 20.98 34.11
C LYS A 155 -12.68 20.15 33.03
N ILE A 156 -12.98 18.85 32.95
CA ILE A 156 -12.46 18.00 31.89
C ILE A 156 -13.24 18.32 30.60
N PRO A 157 -12.58 18.49 29.45
CA PRO A 157 -13.26 18.75 28.19
C PRO A 157 -13.87 17.45 27.65
N TYR A 158 -15.14 17.52 27.25
CA TYR A 158 -15.93 16.37 26.82
C TYR A 158 -16.62 16.60 25.48
N VAL A 159 -16.90 15.50 24.80
CA VAL A 159 -17.89 15.41 23.72
C VAL A 159 -18.92 14.35 24.10
N ASP A 160 -20.19 14.73 24.06
CA ASP A 160 -21.32 13.85 24.34
C ASP A 160 -21.87 13.32 23.03
N HIS A 161 -22.04 12.01 22.97
CA HIS A 161 -22.61 11.30 21.84
C HIS A 161 -21.96 11.66 20.48
N PRO A 162 -20.62 11.49 20.33
CA PRO A 162 -19.94 11.89 19.12
C PRO A 162 -20.45 11.12 17.90
N GLU A 163 -20.66 11.84 16.80
CA GLU A 163 -20.90 11.24 15.48
C GLU A 163 -19.55 10.87 14.85
N LEU A 164 -19.41 9.60 14.51
CA LEU A 164 -18.26 9.04 13.82
C LEU A 164 -18.63 8.90 12.35
N LYS A 165 -17.99 9.70 11.49
CA LYS A 165 -18.17 9.62 10.03
C LYS A 165 -17.13 8.68 9.44
N PHE A 166 -17.59 7.65 8.76
CA PHE A 166 -16.76 6.65 8.07
C PHE A 166 -16.57 6.99 6.59
N SER A 167 -17.59 7.59 5.96
CA SER A 167 -17.54 8.08 4.58
C SER A 167 -18.49 9.27 4.37
N GLU A 168 -18.65 9.74 3.13
CA GLU A 168 -19.66 10.74 2.77
C GLU A 168 -21.10 10.26 3.07
N HIS A 169 -21.31 8.94 3.15
CA HIS A 169 -22.64 8.33 3.26
C HIS A 169 -22.83 7.47 4.51
N GLU A 170 -21.78 7.24 5.31
CA GLU A 170 -21.83 6.34 6.46
C GLU A 170 -21.35 7.05 7.72
N SER A 171 -22.21 7.08 8.75
CA SER A 171 -21.90 7.59 10.08
C SER A 171 -22.65 6.82 11.17
N THR A 172 -22.04 6.77 12.36
CA THR A 172 -22.66 6.19 13.57
C THR A 172 -22.49 7.17 14.73
N GLN A 173 -23.54 7.38 15.51
CA GLN A 173 -23.47 8.12 16.75
C GLN A 173 -23.17 7.17 17.92
N MET A 174 -22.13 7.47 18.69
CA MET A 174 -21.84 6.70 19.90
C MET A 174 -22.80 7.14 21.02
N PRO A 175 -23.36 6.23 21.84
CA PRO A 175 -24.28 6.61 22.92
C PRO A 175 -23.57 7.04 24.21
N PHE A 176 -22.27 7.39 24.18
CA PHE A 176 -21.45 7.69 25.36
C PHE A 176 -20.78 9.07 25.31
N ARG A 177 -20.33 9.53 26.48
CA ARG A 177 -19.43 10.67 26.67
C ARG A 177 -17.97 10.24 26.55
N TYR A 178 -17.15 11.07 25.91
CA TYR A 178 -15.70 10.90 25.75
C TYR A 178 -14.93 12.15 26.18
N VAL A 179 -13.74 11.97 26.75
CA VAL A 179 -12.78 13.07 26.95
C VAL A 179 -12.25 13.51 25.58
N THR A 180 -12.08 14.82 25.36
CA THR A 180 -11.52 15.33 24.10
C THR A 180 -10.02 15.60 24.17
N ASP A 181 -9.34 15.47 23.03
CA ASP A 181 -7.98 15.95 22.83
C ASP A 181 -7.91 17.49 22.69
N LYS A 182 -6.70 18.01 22.40
CA LYS A 182 -6.47 19.45 22.19
C LYS A 182 -7.18 20.01 20.95
N GLU A 183 -7.60 19.16 20.03
CA GLU A 183 -8.32 19.52 18.80
C GLU A 183 -9.84 19.41 18.98
N GLY A 184 -10.31 19.03 20.18
CA GLY A 184 -11.73 18.85 20.49
C GLY A 184 -12.31 17.52 19.99
N LYS A 185 -11.48 16.55 19.57
CA LYS A 185 -11.92 15.23 19.10
C LYS A 185 -11.99 14.23 20.25
N PRO A 186 -12.92 13.26 20.23
CA PRO A 186 -13.00 12.22 21.26
C PRO A 186 -11.71 11.38 21.31
N ILE A 187 -11.16 11.17 22.50
CA ILE A 187 -10.07 10.23 22.75
C ILE A 187 -10.67 8.82 22.84
N MET A 188 -10.29 7.97 21.89
CA MET A 188 -10.73 6.58 21.74
C MET A 188 -9.51 5.64 21.78
N PRO A 189 -9.67 4.34 22.09
CA PRO A 189 -8.59 3.36 22.03
C PRO A 189 -7.86 3.34 20.67
N GLU A 190 -6.54 3.12 20.68
CA GLU A 190 -5.69 3.37 19.50
C GLU A 190 -6.03 2.55 18.25
N ALA A 191 -6.57 1.34 18.45
CA ALA A 191 -7.01 0.43 17.38
C ALA A 191 -8.54 0.27 17.34
N SER A 192 -9.28 1.24 17.91
CA SER A 192 -10.72 1.34 17.72
C SER A 192 -11.04 1.48 16.22
N PRO A 193 -11.95 0.68 15.63
CA PRO A 193 -12.42 0.90 14.25
C PRO A 193 -13.05 2.29 14.05
N TYR A 194 -13.31 3.01 15.15
CA TYR A 194 -13.95 4.31 15.23
C TYR A 194 -13.01 5.49 15.49
N ARG A 195 -11.79 5.25 16.01
CA ARG A 195 -10.71 6.22 15.78
C ARG A 195 -10.58 6.23 14.27
N LYS A 196 -10.52 7.40 13.61
CA LYS A 196 -10.23 7.46 12.17
C LYS A 196 -9.17 6.41 11.92
N GLN A 197 -9.55 5.30 11.28
CA GLN A 197 -8.56 4.34 10.81
C GLN A 197 -7.55 5.23 10.09
N PRO A 198 -6.23 5.04 10.28
CA PRO A 198 -5.28 5.68 9.37
C PRO A 198 -5.89 5.47 7.98
N PRO A 199 -6.23 6.56 7.28
CA PRO A 199 -7.24 6.53 6.21
C PRO A 199 -6.94 5.32 5.37
N LYS A 200 -7.86 4.33 5.35
CA LYS A 200 -7.66 2.99 4.76
C LYS A 200 -6.68 3.15 3.61
N MET A 201 -5.40 2.77 3.83
CA MET A 201 -4.28 3.34 3.08
C MET A 201 -4.66 3.30 1.61
N GLU A 202 -4.94 4.47 1.02
CA GLU A 202 -5.63 4.49 -0.27
C GLU A 202 -4.75 3.69 -1.21
N HIS A 203 -5.30 2.60 -1.79
CA HIS A 203 -4.49 1.65 -2.54
C HIS A 203 -3.63 2.44 -3.52
N PRO A 204 -2.30 2.27 -3.52
CA PRO A 204 -1.40 3.18 -4.22
C PRO A 204 -1.75 3.24 -5.71
N LYS A 205 -1.84 4.45 -6.27
CA LYS A 205 -2.19 4.70 -7.67
C LYS A 205 -1.04 5.35 -8.41
N LEU A 206 -0.93 5.09 -9.71
CA LEU A 206 -0.05 5.84 -10.59
C LEU A 206 -0.69 7.19 -10.93
N ASN A 207 -0.04 8.27 -10.51
CA ASN A 207 -0.41 9.63 -10.89
C ASN A 207 0.56 10.13 -11.98
N ILE A 208 0.25 9.81 -13.24
CA ILE A 208 1.12 10.09 -14.38
C ILE A 208 0.51 11.20 -15.23
N HIS A 209 1.20 12.33 -15.30
CA HIS A 209 0.85 13.43 -16.20
C HIS A 209 2.11 14.10 -16.76
N PRO A 210 2.24 14.22 -18.10
CA PRO A 210 1.30 13.74 -19.12
C PRO A 210 1.18 12.20 -19.16
N PRO A 211 0.03 11.62 -19.58
CA PRO A 211 -0.21 10.16 -19.59
C PRO A 211 0.52 9.45 -20.75
N LEU A 212 1.81 9.70 -20.85
CA LEU A 212 2.73 9.21 -21.87
C LEU A 212 4.07 8.88 -21.22
N ILE A 213 4.56 7.65 -21.45
CA ILE A 213 5.78 7.13 -20.83
C ILE A 213 6.60 6.30 -21.81
N ASN A 214 7.87 6.07 -21.49
CA ASN A 214 8.59 4.92 -22.07
C ASN A 214 8.24 3.64 -21.31
N THR A 215 8.48 2.50 -21.95
CA THR A 215 8.39 1.16 -21.36
C THR A 215 9.77 0.50 -21.38
N PRO A 216 9.97 -0.62 -20.64
CA PRO A 216 11.28 -1.27 -20.59
C PRO A 216 11.79 -1.62 -21.99
N CYS A 217 12.95 -1.06 -22.35
CA CYS A 217 13.60 -1.27 -23.65
C CYS A 217 15.10 -0.90 -23.55
N PRO A 218 15.92 -1.19 -24.58
CA PRO A 218 17.35 -0.86 -24.57
C PRO A 218 17.67 0.61 -24.32
N ALA A 219 16.83 1.54 -24.81
CA ALA A 219 16.96 2.99 -24.59
C ALA A 219 16.56 3.46 -23.18
N ALA A 220 16.60 2.56 -22.19
CA ALA A 220 16.35 2.85 -20.77
C ALA A 220 17.33 2.04 -19.88
N THR A 221 18.57 1.85 -20.35
CA THR A 221 19.56 0.99 -19.69
C THR A 221 20.57 1.80 -18.87
N THR A 222 21.16 2.84 -19.47
CA THR A 222 22.22 3.62 -18.82
C THR A 222 21.67 4.80 -18.02
N PHE A 223 22.50 5.39 -17.16
CA PHE A 223 22.14 6.64 -16.47
C PHE A 223 21.76 7.75 -17.45
N HIS A 224 22.50 7.91 -18.55
CA HIS A 224 22.22 8.93 -19.56
C HIS A 224 20.89 8.70 -20.27
N ASP A 225 20.54 7.45 -20.57
CA ASP A 225 19.23 7.11 -21.15
C ASP A 225 18.09 7.53 -20.23
N LEU A 226 18.18 7.13 -18.95
CA LEU A 226 17.15 7.45 -17.95
C LEU A 226 17.06 8.95 -17.70
N LEU A 227 18.18 9.67 -17.67
CA LEU A 227 18.20 11.12 -17.51
C LEU A 227 17.56 11.83 -18.71
N ALA A 228 17.86 11.40 -19.95
CA ALA A 228 17.24 11.97 -21.15
C ALA A 228 15.72 11.77 -21.16
N LEU A 229 15.24 10.59 -20.73
CA LEU A 229 13.82 10.30 -20.57
C LEU A 229 13.19 11.14 -19.46
N TRP A 230 13.90 11.32 -18.33
CA TRP A 230 13.46 12.12 -17.19
C TRP A 230 13.31 13.59 -17.57
N GLU A 231 14.26 14.14 -18.33
CA GLU A 231 14.30 15.55 -18.70
C GLU A 231 13.29 15.91 -19.80
N CYS A 232 12.85 14.93 -20.61
CA CYS A 232 11.86 15.12 -21.66
C CYS A 232 10.53 15.65 -21.10
N PRO A 233 10.08 16.87 -21.41
CA PRO A 233 8.88 17.45 -20.78
C PRO A 233 7.58 16.67 -21.10
N SER A 234 7.56 15.98 -22.23
CA SER A 234 6.40 15.26 -22.75
C SER A 234 6.23 13.84 -22.15
N THR A 235 7.09 13.43 -21.20
CA THR A 235 6.92 12.19 -20.42
C THR A 235 6.36 12.50 -19.04
N GLY A 236 5.33 11.80 -18.58
CA GLY A 236 4.81 11.95 -17.21
C GLY A 236 5.44 11.03 -16.19
N ALA A 237 6.08 9.96 -16.66
CA ALA A 237 6.88 9.03 -15.88
C ALA A 237 7.89 8.34 -16.79
N ILE A 238 8.90 7.72 -16.18
CA ILE A 238 9.89 6.91 -16.90
C ILE A 238 9.91 5.49 -16.36
N THR A 239 10.25 4.52 -17.20
CA THR A 239 10.40 3.12 -16.81
C THR A 239 11.81 2.62 -17.09
N THR A 240 12.45 1.94 -16.14
CA THR A 240 13.77 1.33 -16.36
C THR A 240 13.68 0.13 -17.30
N ARG A 241 14.79 -0.27 -17.94
CA ARG A 241 14.88 -1.62 -18.53
C ARG A 241 14.69 -2.66 -17.41
N THR A 242 14.05 -3.77 -17.74
CA THR A 242 13.79 -4.84 -16.77
C THR A 242 15.10 -5.45 -16.28
N SER A 243 15.33 -5.45 -14.97
CA SER A 243 16.54 -5.99 -14.34
C SER A 243 16.26 -7.17 -13.41
N LEU A 244 17.19 -8.12 -13.35
CA LEU A 244 17.28 -9.09 -12.24
C LEU A 244 18.10 -8.50 -11.09
N ILE A 245 18.00 -9.10 -9.89
CA ILE A 245 18.83 -8.74 -8.73
C ILE A 245 20.32 -8.73 -9.10
N SER A 246 20.78 -9.77 -9.80
CA SER A 246 22.18 -9.97 -10.19
C SER A 246 22.51 -9.56 -11.63
N GLY A 247 21.55 -9.00 -12.36
CA GLY A 247 21.68 -8.74 -13.80
C GLY A 247 21.42 -9.98 -14.66
N PHE A 248 21.20 -9.75 -15.95
CA PHE A 248 20.97 -10.80 -16.95
C PHE A 248 22.30 -11.23 -17.58
N PRO A 249 22.53 -12.52 -17.84
CA PRO A 249 23.67 -12.98 -18.63
C PRO A 249 23.48 -12.54 -20.09
N HIS A 250 23.91 -11.32 -20.39
CA HIS A 250 23.81 -10.71 -21.70
C HIS A 250 25.00 -11.12 -22.56
N ASP A 251 24.72 -11.47 -23.80
CA ASP A 251 25.69 -11.71 -24.85
C ASP A 251 25.38 -10.76 -26.01
N ASP A 252 26.32 -9.88 -26.34
CA ASP A 252 26.14 -8.85 -27.37
C ASP A 252 25.94 -9.45 -28.76
N ASP A 253 26.38 -10.70 -29.00
CA ASP A 253 26.20 -11.40 -30.28
C ASP A 253 24.85 -12.12 -30.37
N GLU A 254 24.20 -12.42 -29.24
CA GLU A 254 22.93 -13.16 -29.19
C GLU A 254 21.72 -12.26 -28.85
N ASN A 255 21.93 -11.25 -28.01
CA ASN A 255 20.88 -10.41 -27.47
C ASN A 255 20.75 -9.11 -28.26
N LEU A 256 20.16 -9.24 -29.44
CA LEU A 256 20.10 -8.19 -30.45
C LEU A 256 18.66 -7.75 -30.74
N TYR A 257 18.52 -6.58 -31.36
CA TYR A 257 17.31 -6.19 -32.05
C TYR A 257 17.61 -5.59 -33.42
N ILE A 258 16.62 -5.62 -34.30
CA ILE A 258 16.65 -5.02 -35.63
C ILE A 258 15.44 -4.12 -35.83
N PHE A 259 15.55 -3.17 -36.75
CA PHE A 259 14.38 -2.44 -37.26
C PHE A 259 13.73 -3.22 -38.39
N TYR A 260 12.41 -3.13 -38.44
CA TYR A 260 11.57 -3.86 -39.39
C TYR A 260 10.53 -2.93 -40.01
N ASP A 261 10.29 -3.09 -41.30
CA ASP A 261 9.20 -2.44 -42.03
C ASP A 261 8.09 -3.47 -42.24
N SER A 262 6.94 -3.24 -41.61
CA SER A 262 5.79 -4.14 -41.70
C SER A 262 5.15 -4.24 -43.09
N THR A 263 5.42 -3.27 -43.96
CA THR A 263 4.80 -3.15 -45.29
C THR A 263 5.62 -3.89 -46.34
N SER A 264 6.93 -3.66 -46.34
CA SER A 264 7.86 -4.33 -47.26
C SER A 264 8.40 -5.65 -46.71
N HIS A 265 8.21 -5.91 -45.41
CA HIS A 265 8.81 -7.01 -44.67
C HIS A 265 10.35 -6.97 -44.64
N ALA A 266 10.95 -5.83 -44.96
CA ALA A 266 12.40 -5.63 -44.92
C ALA A 266 12.88 -5.41 -43.48
N ALA A 267 14.00 -6.06 -43.13
CA ALA A 267 14.73 -5.82 -41.89
C ALA A 267 15.97 -4.94 -42.12
N SER A 268 16.42 -4.23 -41.09
CA SER A 268 17.72 -3.56 -41.12
C SER A 268 18.85 -4.58 -41.22
N SER A 269 19.87 -4.27 -42.01
CA SER A 269 21.10 -5.07 -42.09
C SER A 269 21.99 -4.93 -40.85
N SER A 270 21.85 -3.83 -40.11
CA SER A 270 22.51 -3.63 -38.81
C SER A 270 21.66 -4.14 -37.65
N THR A 271 22.33 -4.69 -36.65
CA THR A 271 21.77 -5.05 -35.35
C THR A 271 22.01 -3.91 -34.35
N ASN A 272 21.13 -3.82 -33.36
CA ASN A 272 21.06 -2.74 -32.38
C ASN A 272 21.16 -1.32 -32.97
N PRO A 273 20.44 -1.01 -34.08
CA PRO A 273 20.56 0.28 -34.75
C PRO A 273 20.14 1.42 -33.84
N SER A 274 20.91 2.52 -33.88
CA SER A 274 20.52 3.77 -33.25
C SER A 274 19.37 4.45 -34.00
N PRO A 275 18.61 5.37 -33.37
CA PRO A 275 17.53 6.10 -34.03
C PRO A 275 17.94 6.78 -35.34
N SER A 276 19.18 7.29 -35.44
CA SER A 276 19.71 7.95 -36.64
C SER A 276 19.97 7.00 -37.82
N GLN A 277 19.97 5.69 -37.56
CA GLN A 277 20.08 4.65 -38.59
C GLN A 277 18.70 4.13 -39.03
N SER A 278 17.60 4.64 -38.45
CA SER A 278 16.25 4.27 -38.88
C SER A 278 15.91 4.89 -40.24
N THR A 279 15.09 4.18 -41.02
CA THR A 279 14.48 4.72 -42.24
C THR A 279 13.03 5.16 -41.96
N SER A 280 12.50 6.04 -42.81
CA SER A 280 11.11 6.52 -42.68
C SER A 280 10.05 5.44 -42.86
N THR A 281 10.41 4.27 -43.42
CA THR A 281 9.49 3.15 -43.63
C THR A 281 9.52 2.14 -42.50
N GLN A 282 10.61 2.10 -41.71
CA GLN A 282 10.72 1.21 -40.56
C GLN A 282 9.78 1.65 -39.44
N ASN A 283 8.95 0.71 -39.00
CA ASN A 283 7.87 0.96 -38.06
C ASN A 283 7.72 -0.16 -37.02
N ALA A 284 8.74 -1.02 -36.90
CA ALA A 284 8.71 -2.19 -36.06
C ALA A 284 10.10 -2.61 -35.61
N THR A 285 10.11 -3.49 -34.63
CA THR A 285 11.33 -4.08 -34.08
C THR A 285 11.13 -5.57 -33.90
N LEU A 286 12.15 -6.37 -34.23
CA LEU A 286 12.24 -7.78 -33.88
C LEU A 286 13.47 -7.98 -32.98
N ASN A 287 13.38 -8.79 -31.92
CA ASN A 287 14.47 -8.86 -30.93
C ASN A 287 14.61 -10.19 -30.18
N THR A 288 15.83 -10.49 -29.74
CA THR A 288 16.24 -11.58 -28.84
C THR A 288 16.89 -11.06 -27.55
N LEU A 289 16.53 -9.83 -27.13
CA LEU A 289 17.27 -9.03 -26.14
C LEU A 289 17.39 -9.61 -24.71
N GLY A 290 16.49 -10.49 -24.28
CA GLY A 290 16.38 -10.88 -22.88
C GLY A 290 16.09 -9.69 -21.94
N TYR A 291 16.83 -9.61 -20.83
CA TYR A 291 16.72 -8.55 -19.81
C TYR A 291 17.99 -7.70 -19.71
N SER A 292 18.02 -6.71 -18.81
CA SER A 292 19.18 -5.84 -18.61
C SER A 292 20.41 -6.60 -18.08
N PRO A 293 21.62 -6.39 -18.63
CA PRO A 293 22.86 -6.89 -18.04
C PRO A 293 23.17 -6.26 -16.68
N LEU A 294 22.73 -5.02 -16.46
CA LEU A 294 22.96 -4.32 -15.20
C LEU A 294 22.07 -4.89 -14.09
N PRO A 295 22.63 -5.11 -12.88
CA PRO A 295 21.86 -5.56 -11.72
C PRO A 295 20.92 -4.47 -11.22
N LEU A 296 19.88 -4.87 -10.49
CA LEU A 296 18.90 -3.95 -9.89
C LEU A 296 19.58 -2.84 -9.06
N SER A 297 20.64 -3.17 -8.31
CA SER A 297 21.37 -2.19 -7.49
C SER A 297 21.93 -1.01 -8.30
N THR A 298 22.34 -1.25 -9.54
CA THR A 298 22.80 -0.19 -10.45
C THR A 298 21.66 0.74 -10.83
N TYR A 299 20.48 0.20 -11.18
CA TYR A 299 19.30 1.03 -11.45
C TYR A 299 18.85 1.81 -10.22
N LEU A 300 18.81 1.20 -9.04
CA LEU A 300 18.46 1.91 -7.80
C LEU A 300 19.41 3.07 -7.51
N SER A 301 20.71 2.93 -7.82
CA SER A 301 21.68 4.02 -7.74
C SER A 301 21.40 5.15 -8.72
N TYR A 302 21.08 4.84 -9.99
CA TYR A 302 20.67 5.83 -10.98
C TYR A 302 19.39 6.57 -10.56
N VAL A 303 18.38 5.82 -10.11
CA VAL A 303 17.11 6.36 -9.63
C VAL A 303 17.32 7.28 -8.43
N SER A 304 18.12 6.86 -7.45
CA SER A 304 18.48 7.69 -6.29
C SER A 304 19.12 9.01 -6.72
N THR A 305 20.08 8.95 -7.65
CA THR A 305 20.76 10.13 -8.20
C THR A 305 19.78 11.08 -8.91
N ILE A 306 18.93 10.55 -9.79
CA ILE A 306 17.92 11.35 -10.50
C ILE A 306 16.94 11.98 -9.50
N ALA A 307 16.42 11.21 -8.55
CA ALA A 307 15.42 11.67 -7.59
C ALA A 307 15.95 12.77 -6.65
N THR A 308 17.21 12.66 -6.22
CA THR A 308 17.80 13.60 -5.24
C THR A 308 18.45 14.82 -5.90
N SER A 309 19.09 14.64 -7.06
CA SER A 309 19.93 15.67 -7.69
C SER A 309 19.29 16.35 -8.91
N HIS A 310 18.32 15.70 -9.56
CA HIS A 310 17.66 16.20 -10.77
C HIS A 310 16.14 16.40 -10.61
N SER A 311 15.63 16.36 -9.37
CA SER A 311 14.26 16.75 -9.09
C SER A 311 14.10 18.27 -9.20
N ARG A 312 13.06 18.71 -9.93
CA ARG A 312 12.78 20.13 -10.16
C ARG A 312 11.98 20.70 -8.99
N LEU A 313 12.26 21.94 -8.62
CA LEU A 313 11.47 22.69 -7.65
C LEU A 313 10.10 23.05 -8.25
N ASN A 314 9.02 22.85 -7.48
CA ASN A 314 7.67 23.37 -7.76
C ASN A 314 6.95 22.88 -9.04
N THR A 315 7.32 21.71 -9.56
CA THR A 315 6.53 21.01 -10.60
C THR A 315 5.94 19.71 -10.07
N ARG A 316 4.82 19.22 -10.64
CA ARG A 316 4.31 17.88 -10.32
C ARG A 316 5.44 16.85 -10.51
N PRO A 317 5.69 15.97 -9.53
CA PRO A 317 6.79 15.03 -9.61
C PRO A 317 6.45 13.94 -10.62
N LYS A 318 7.39 13.63 -11.51
CA LYS A 318 7.28 12.47 -12.40
C LYS A 318 7.53 11.19 -11.62
N THR A 319 6.79 10.13 -11.91
CA THR A 319 7.04 8.81 -11.32
C THR A 319 8.22 8.11 -12.02
N ILE A 320 9.00 7.36 -11.27
CA ILE A 320 9.99 6.41 -11.83
C ILE A 320 9.48 4.99 -11.56
N ILE A 321 9.17 4.26 -12.63
CA ILE A 321 8.74 2.86 -12.60
C ILE A 321 9.98 1.98 -12.76
N ILE A 322 10.26 1.12 -11.78
CA ILE A 322 11.40 0.22 -11.80
C ILE A 322 10.89 -1.16 -12.23
N SER A 323 11.30 -1.57 -13.43
CA SER A 323 10.88 -2.85 -14.01
C SER A 323 11.83 -3.97 -13.54
N VAL A 324 11.27 -5.02 -12.95
CA VAL A 324 12.02 -6.14 -12.37
C VAL A 324 11.47 -7.49 -12.82
N THR A 325 12.29 -8.52 -12.66
CA THR A 325 11.93 -9.92 -12.93
C THR A 325 12.84 -10.85 -12.14
N GLY A 326 12.52 -12.14 -12.09
CA GLY A 326 13.21 -13.15 -11.29
C GLY A 326 12.21 -14.18 -10.77
N SER A 327 12.61 -15.00 -9.79
CA SER A 327 11.68 -15.86 -9.05
C SER A 327 10.67 -15.03 -8.23
N SER A 328 9.63 -15.68 -7.69
CA SER A 328 8.66 -15.05 -6.78
C SER A 328 9.35 -14.42 -5.56
N ASN A 329 10.38 -15.08 -5.01
CA ASN A 329 11.22 -14.56 -3.93
C ASN A 329 12.09 -13.37 -4.38
N ASP A 330 12.70 -13.44 -5.57
CA ASP A 330 13.48 -12.31 -6.09
C ASP A 330 12.60 -11.07 -6.27
N VAL A 331 11.35 -11.25 -6.73
CA VAL A 331 10.38 -10.15 -6.88
C VAL A 331 10.00 -9.55 -5.53
N ALA A 332 9.76 -10.38 -4.50
CA ALA A 332 9.55 -9.92 -3.13
C ALA A 332 10.76 -9.10 -2.61
N ASP A 333 11.98 -9.59 -2.85
CA ASP A 333 13.22 -8.89 -2.49
C ASP A 333 13.38 -7.56 -3.25
N CYS A 334 13.01 -7.53 -4.54
CA CYS A 334 12.99 -6.31 -5.33
C CYS A 334 12.03 -5.28 -4.73
N TYR A 335 10.82 -5.69 -4.34
CA TYR A 335 9.84 -4.82 -3.70
C TYR A 335 10.42 -4.19 -2.42
N MET A 336 10.99 -4.99 -1.52
CA MET A 336 11.59 -4.49 -0.29
C MET A 336 12.70 -3.46 -0.55
N ARG A 337 13.57 -3.71 -1.55
CA ARG A 337 14.64 -2.78 -1.92
C ARG A 337 14.09 -1.45 -2.47
N ILE A 338 13.05 -1.51 -3.30
CA ILE A 338 12.43 -0.31 -3.88
C ILE A 338 11.67 0.49 -2.80
N ALA A 339 10.94 -0.17 -1.90
CA ALA A 339 10.24 0.48 -0.80
C ALA A 339 11.21 1.18 0.17
N ARG A 340 12.36 0.57 0.47
CA ARG A 340 13.45 1.21 1.24
C ARG A 340 13.99 2.44 0.53
N LEU A 341 14.28 2.36 -0.77
CA LEU A 341 14.71 3.52 -1.56
C LEU A 341 13.65 4.64 -1.58
N GLN A 342 12.36 4.29 -1.69
CA GLN A 342 11.28 5.28 -1.60
C GLN A 342 11.31 6.01 -0.24
N SER A 343 11.51 5.28 0.86
CA SER A 343 11.66 5.85 2.20
C SER A 343 12.86 6.81 2.30
N GLU A 344 14.00 6.43 1.73
CA GLU A 344 15.21 7.28 1.67
C GLU A 344 14.95 8.57 0.88
N ILE A 345 14.33 8.47 -0.31
CA ILE A 345 13.98 9.63 -1.13
C ILE A 345 13.01 10.56 -0.40
N LEU A 346 12.02 10.01 0.31
CA LEU A 346 11.09 10.80 1.13
C LEU A 346 11.85 11.58 2.21
N CYS A 347 12.74 10.90 2.95
CA CYS A 347 13.53 11.51 4.01
C CYS A 347 14.43 12.65 3.49
N VAL A 348 15.12 12.45 2.37
CA VAL A 348 15.97 13.48 1.75
C VAL A 348 15.13 14.65 1.23
N SER A 349 14.03 14.36 0.55
CA SER A 349 13.16 15.41 -0.03
C SER A 349 12.53 16.29 1.05
N LEU A 350 12.14 15.71 2.19
CA LEU A 350 11.63 16.46 3.35
C LEU A 350 12.69 17.41 3.94
N LYS A 351 13.95 16.98 4.03
CA LYS A 351 15.06 17.83 4.50
C LYS A 351 15.34 19.00 3.56
N ASP A 352 15.29 18.74 2.26
CA ASP A 352 15.54 19.74 1.21
C ASP A 352 14.31 20.60 0.86
N GLN A 353 13.16 20.38 1.52
CA GLN A 353 11.87 20.99 1.17
C GLN A 353 11.48 20.81 -0.31
N LYS A 354 11.85 19.67 -0.90
CA LYS A 354 11.51 19.27 -2.26
C LYS A 354 10.28 18.35 -2.27
N VAL A 355 9.56 18.36 -3.39
CA VAL A 355 8.50 17.36 -3.62
C VAL A 355 9.19 16.02 -3.91
N PRO A 356 8.89 14.95 -3.14
CA PRO A 356 9.52 13.66 -3.35
C PRO A 356 9.14 13.05 -4.70
N VAL A 357 10.12 12.43 -5.35
CA VAL A 357 9.89 11.63 -6.55
C VAL A 357 9.21 10.31 -6.16
N PRO A 358 8.00 10.02 -6.67
CA PRO A 358 7.35 8.76 -6.40
C PRO A 358 7.98 7.63 -7.23
N LEU A 359 8.14 6.48 -6.60
CA LEU A 359 8.57 5.23 -7.21
C LEU A 359 7.38 4.29 -7.37
N ALA A 360 7.45 3.46 -8.41
CA ALA A 360 6.57 2.31 -8.60
C ALA A 360 7.38 1.11 -9.07
N MET A 361 6.84 -0.09 -8.90
CA MET A 361 7.45 -1.33 -9.38
C MET A 361 6.61 -1.93 -10.51
N GLU A 362 7.26 -2.39 -11.58
CA GLU A 362 6.63 -3.23 -12.60
C GLU A 362 7.27 -4.61 -12.58
N ILE A 363 6.46 -5.66 -12.47
CA ILE A 363 6.92 -7.05 -12.55
C ILE A 363 6.73 -7.53 -13.98
N ASN A 364 7.83 -7.84 -14.66
CA ASN A 364 7.83 -8.34 -16.03
C ASN A 364 7.90 -9.87 -16.05
N LEU A 365 6.74 -10.50 -16.22
CA LEU A 365 6.57 -11.95 -16.32
C LEU A 365 6.17 -12.40 -17.73
N SER A 366 6.53 -11.62 -18.76
CA SER A 366 5.97 -11.72 -20.11
C SER A 366 7.00 -11.84 -21.25
N CYS A 367 8.30 -11.87 -20.96
CA CYS A 367 9.33 -11.87 -22.00
C CYS A 367 9.33 -13.19 -22.80
N PRO A 368 9.13 -13.16 -24.13
CA PRO A 368 9.11 -14.37 -24.95
C PRO A 368 10.51 -14.93 -25.26
N ASN A 369 11.57 -14.22 -24.88
CA ASN A 369 12.95 -14.55 -25.23
C ASN A 369 13.68 -15.34 -24.13
N ILE A 370 12.95 -15.93 -23.18
CA ILE A 370 13.51 -16.78 -22.12
C ILE A 370 13.36 -18.25 -22.53
N PRO A 371 14.46 -19.00 -22.68
CA PRO A 371 14.40 -20.39 -23.15
C PRO A 371 13.56 -21.30 -22.24
N HIS A 372 12.93 -22.31 -22.86
CA HIS A 372 12.33 -23.50 -22.25
C HIS A 372 11.16 -23.31 -21.26
N HIS A 373 10.72 -22.08 -20.99
CA HIS A 373 9.58 -21.82 -20.13
C HIS A 373 8.61 -20.81 -20.78
N PRO A 374 7.30 -21.12 -20.89
CA PRO A 374 6.34 -20.09 -21.26
C PRO A 374 6.37 -18.98 -20.21
N PRO A 375 6.22 -17.71 -20.60
CA PRO A 375 6.19 -16.61 -19.63
C PRO A 375 5.18 -16.87 -18.49
N PRO A 376 5.55 -16.68 -17.22
CA PRO A 376 4.70 -17.01 -16.08
C PRO A 376 3.32 -16.36 -16.13
N ALA A 377 3.20 -15.16 -16.74
CA ALA A 377 1.94 -14.46 -16.91
C ALA A 377 0.94 -15.12 -17.88
N TYR A 378 1.26 -16.27 -18.48
CA TYR A 378 0.30 -17.11 -19.20
C TYR A 378 -0.42 -18.14 -18.30
N SER A 379 0.07 -18.40 -17.08
CA SER A 379 -0.49 -19.40 -16.16
C SER A 379 -1.05 -18.73 -14.91
N ARG A 380 -2.26 -19.14 -14.52
CA ARG A 380 -2.90 -18.68 -13.28
C ARG A 380 -2.10 -19.13 -12.06
N GLU A 381 -1.63 -20.37 -12.06
CA GLU A 381 -0.90 -20.98 -10.96
C GLU A 381 0.39 -20.22 -10.69
N ALA A 382 1.17 -19.96 -11.74
CA ALA A 382 2.38 -19.16 -11.64
C ALA A 382 2.07 -17.75 -11.16
N LEU A 383 1.09 -17.05 -11.75
CA LEU A 383 0.69 -15.71 -11.28
C LEU A 383 0.32 -15.68 -9.80
N THR A 384 -0.39 -16.70 -9.31
CA THR A 384 -0.79 -16.81 -7.90
C THR A 384 0.43 -16.84 -6.98
N GLU A 385 1.46 -17.63 -7.31
CA GLU A 385 2.70 -17.71 -6.53
C GLU A 385 3.39 -16.35 -6.40
N TYR A 386 3.50 -15.58 -7.50
CA TYR A 386 4.10 -14.25 -7.45
C TYR A 386 3.26 -13.27 -6.63
N LEU A 387 1.93 -13.34 -6.72
CA LEU A 387 1.02 -12.46 -5.96
C LEU A 387 1.06 -12.77 -4.46
N GLU A 388 1.19 -14.04 -4.06
CA GLU A 388 1.34 -14.45 -2.67
C GLU A 388 2.67 -13.93 -2.08
N SER A 389 3.79 -14.17 -2.75
CA SER A 389 5.10 -13.67 -2.30
C SER A 389 5.15 -12.14 -2.24
N LEU A 390 4.54 -11.45 -3.22
CA LEU A 390 4.43 -9.99 -3.22
C LEU A 390 3.59 -9.49 -2.04
N THR A 391 2.47 -10.14 -1.74
CA THR A 391 1.61 -9.79 -0.61
C THR A 391 2.39 -9.90 0.71
N GLY A 392 3.13 -11.00 0.90
CA GLY A 392 4.01 -11.17 2.06
C GLY A 392 5.08 -10.08 2.16
N ALA A 393 5.68 -9.66 1.04
CA ALA A 393 6.67 -8.58 1.00
C ALA A 393 6.06 -7.22 1.36
N ILE A 394 4.85 -6.91 0.88
CA ILE A 394 4.12 -5.69 1.22
C ILE A 394 3.86 -5.62 2.73
N GLN A 395 3.33 -6.69 3.31
CA GLN A 395 3.08 -6.79 4.75
C GLN A 395 4.39 -6.71 5.57
N GLY A 396 5.47 -7.31 5.07
CA GLY A 396 6.80 -7.20 5.66
C GLY A 396 7.32 -5.76 5.67
N ALA A 397 7.17 -5.05 4.55
CA ALA A 397 7.55 -3.65 4.43
C ALA A 397 6.75 -2.75 5.37
N GLU A 398 5.45 -2.97 5.51
CA GLU A 398 4.58 -2.22 6.41
C GLU A 398 4.96 -2.45 7.88
N LYS A 399 5.31 -3.68 8.27
CA LYS A 399 5.87 -3.98 9.61
C LYS A 399 7.19 -3.24 9.86
N GLU A 400 7.97 -2.97 8.82
CA GLU A 400 9.19 -2.14 8.88
C GLU A 400 8.91 -0.62 8.78
N ASN A 401 7.64 -0.17 8.77
CA ASN A 401 7.23 1.21 8.54
C ASN A 401 7.72 1.79 7.19
N LEU A 402 7.87 0.94 6.17
CA LEU A 402 8.21 1.39 4.82
C LEU A 402 6.94 1.86 4.08
N PRO A 403 7.06 2.84 3.18
CA PRO A 403 5.94 3.31 2.39
C PRO A 403 5.49 2.24 1.39
N ARG A 404 4.18 2.06 1.25
CA ARG A 404 3.59 1.24 0.19
C ARG A 404 3.74 1.96 -1.16
N ILE A 405 4.25 1.25 -2.16
CA ILE A 405 4.45 1.76 -3.52
C ILE A 405 3.49 1.11 -4.51
N PRO A 406 3.08 1.78 -5.61
CA PRO A 406 2.31 1.13 -6.67
C PRO A 406 3.09 -0.02 -7.30
N VAL A 407 2.44 -1.16 -7.49
CA VAL A 407 3.01 -2.34 -8.17
C VAL A 407 2.16 -2.71 -9.37
N GLY A 408 2.78 -3.07 -10.50
CA GLY A 408 2.05 -3.51 -11.68
C GLY A 408 2.61 -4.75 -12.33
N LEU A 409 1.80 -5.38 -13.18
CA LEU A 409 2.17 -6.56 -13.97
C LEU A 409 2.29 -6.20 -15.44
N LYS A 410 3.41 -6.57 -16.07
CA LYS A 410 3.54 -6.50 -17.53
C LYS A 410 3.14 -7.83 -18.16
N THR A 411 2.06 -7.80 -18.92
CA THR A 411 1.44 -8.99 -19.54
C THR A 411 2.01 -9.26 -20.93
N PRO A 412 2.05 -10.55 -21.36
CA PRO A 412 2.38 -10.89 -22.73
C PRO A 412 1.17 -10.62 -23.64
N PRO A 413 1.32 -10.67 -24.97
CA PRO A 413 0.18 -10.51 -25.86
C PRO A 413 -0.74 -11.72 -25.70
N TYR A 414 -1.89 -11.52 -25.06
CA TYR A 414 -2.89 -12.57 -25.00
C TYR A 414 -3.60 -12.68 -26.35
N THR A 415 -3.71 -13.91 -26.84
CA THR A 415 -4.23 -14.25 -28.17
C THR A 415 -5.57 -14.99 -28.10
N TYR A 416 -5.97 -15.49 -26.92
CA TYR A 416 -7.25 -16.15 -26.70
C TYR A 416 -7.78 -15.90 -25.27
N GLU A 417 -9.09 -16.05 -25.09
CA GLU A 417 -9.84 -15.57 -23.92
C GLU A 417 -9.36 -16.16 -22.58
N THR A 418 -9.04 -17.45 -22.52
CA THR A 418 -8.69 -18.11 -21.25
C THR A 418 -7.42 -17.55 -20.61
N GLN A 419 -6.53 -16.92 -21.38
CA GLN A 419 -5.36 -16.23 -20.83
C GLN A 419 -5.76 -14.98 -20.04
N PHE A 420 -6.73 -14.22 -20.54
CA PHE A 420 -7.28 -13.07 -19.82
C PHE A 420 -8.00 -13.52 -18.54
N LEU A 421 -8.80 -14.59 -18.64
CA LEU A 421 -9.51 -15.15 -17.49
C LEU A 421 -8.54 -15.62 -16.41
N GLY A 422 -7.46 -16.32 -16.79
CA GLY A 422 -6.43 -16.77 -15.84
C GLY A 422 -5.80 -15.62 -15.07
N LEU A 423 -5.51 -14.49 -15.73
CA LEU A 423 -5.05 -13.27 -15.05
C LEU A 423 -6.09 -12.72 -14.07
N MET A 424 -7.34 -12.58 -14.50
CA MET A 424 -8.41 -12.05 -13.65
C MET A 424 -8.64 -12.94 -12.42
N GLU A 425 -8.66 -14.26 -12.60
CA GLU A 425 -8.82 -15.23 -11.52
C GLU A 425 -7.66 -15.19 -10.53
N ALA A 426 -6.43 -14.98 -10.98
CA ALA A 426 -5.27 -14.81 -10.10
C ALA A 426 -5.38 -13.51 -9.27
N LEU A 427 -5.77 -12.40 -9.91
CA LEU A 427 -5.98 -11.12 -9.20
C LEU A 427 -7.08 -11.25 -8.13
N GLU A 428 -8.21 -11.87 -8.46
CA GLU A 428 -9.30 -12.11 -7.52
C GLU A 428 -8.91 -13.04 -6.38
N ALA A 429 -8.15 -14.11 -6.67
CA ALA A 429 -7.67 -15.05 -5.65
C ALA A 429 -6.76 -14.36 -4.62
N SER A 430 -5.89 -13.45 -5.08
CA SER A 430 -4.98 -12.70 -4.19
C SER A 430 -5.68 -11.84 -3.14
N MET A 431 -6.97 -11.54 -3.33
CA MET A 431 -7.78 -10.82 -2.34
C MET A 431 -8.17 -11.67 -1.14
N SER A 432 -8.34 -12.98 -1.33
CA SER A 432 -8.78 -13.86 -0.25
C SER A 432 -7.67 -14.10 0.78
N SER A 433 -6.42 -13.90 0.38
CA SER A 433 -5.22 -14.04 1.20
C SER A 433 -4.78 -12.75 1.90
N ALA A 434 -5.36 -11.60 1.55
CA ALA A 434 -4.90 -10.28 2.01
C ALA A 434 -6.06 -9.48 2.63
N GLU A 435 -5.91 -9.04 3.88
CA GLU A 435 -6.87 -8.14 4.54
C GLU A 435 -7.02 -6.78 3.79
N GLU A 436 -6.09 -6.46 2.89
CA GLU A 436 -5.98 -5.16 2.21
C GLU A 436 -6.25 -5.20 0.69
N GLY A 437 -6.73 -6.33 0.17
CA GLY A 437 -7.09 -6.50 -1.24
C GLY A 437 -5.93 -6.92 -2.16
N CYS A 438 -6.17 -6.90 -3.47
CA CYS A 438 -5.17 -7.29 -4.47
C CYS A 438 -3.95 -6.35 -4.41
N PRO A 439 -2.70 -6.84 -4.55
CA PRO A 439 -1.51 -5.98 -4.47
C PRO A 439 -1.23 -5.18 -5.76
N ILE A 440 -1.98 -5.42 -6.84
CA ILE A 440 -1.68 -4.88 -8.18
C ILE A 440 -2.42 -3.57 -8.44
N SER A 441 -1.66 -2.50 -8.60
CA SER A 441 -2.14 -1.14 -8.89
C SER A 441 -2.38 -0.89 -10.38
N PHE A 442 -1.59 -1.51 -11.25
CA PHE A 442 -1.68 -1.30 -12.70
C PHE A 442 -1.27 -2.53 -13.53
N ILE A 443 -1.70 -2.58 -14.78
CA ILE A 443 -1.32 -3.60 -15.77
C ILE A 443 -0.72 -2.93 -16.99
N THR A 444 0.48 -3.32 -17.38
CA THR A 444 1.11 -2.91 -18.64
C THR A 444 0.80 -3.95 -19.71
N ALA A 445 0.06 -3.55 -20.74
CA ALA A 445 -0.39 -4.43 -21.82
C ALA A 445 -0.04 -3.79 -23.17
N THR A 446 0.91 -4.32 -23.96
CA THR A 446 1.55 -5.64 -23.84
C THR A 446 3.06 -5.62 -24.09
N ASN A 447 3.74 -6.70 -23.67
CA ASN A 447 5.09 -7.07 -24.12
C ASN A 447 5.10 -7.51 -25.61
N THR A 448 6.27 -7.89 -26.14
CA THR A 448 6.45 -8.32 -27.54
C THR A 448 5.81 -9.67 -27.82
N LEU A 449 5.46 -9.93 -29.10
CA LEU A 449 4.91 -11.21 -29.54
C LEU A 449 6.04 -12.15 -29.98
N GLY A 450 6.20 -13.27 -29.30
CA GLY A 450 7.22 -14.27 -29.64
C GLY A 450 6.95 -15.02 -30.95
N SER A 451 7.86 -15.96 -31.28
CA SER A 451 7.75 -16.84 -32.44
C SER A 451 7.65 -16.13 -33.79
N CYS A 452 8.18 -14.90 -33.88
CA CYS A 452 8.20 -14.12 -35.11
C CYS A 452 9.59 -14.17 -35.74
N LEU A 453 9.67 -14.20 -37.06
CA LEU A 453 10.92 -14.31 -37.81
C LEU A 453 10.96 -13.25 -38.92
N ALA A 454 12.15 -12.74 -39.21
CA ALA A 454 12.42 -11.87 -40.35
C ALA A 454 13.70 -12.28 -41.06
N PHE A 455 13.81 -11.92 -42.34
CA PHE A 455 15.01 -12.11 -43.15
C PHE A 455 15.71 -10.77 -43.38
N ALA A 456 17.04 -10.80 -43.31
CA ALA A 456 17.92 -9.71 -43.73
C ALA A 456 18.97 -10.30 -44.66
N ASP A 457 19.14 -9.70 -45.84
CA ASP A 457 20.18 -10.09 -46.82
C ASP A 457 20.22 -11.59 -47.19
N GLY A 458 19.04 -12.24 -47.22
CA GLY A 458 18.91 -13.66 -47.59
C GLY A 458 19.16 -14.66 -46.47
N THR A 459 19.45 -14.19 -45.25
CA THR A 459 19.61 -15.01 -44.04
C THR A 459 18.58 -14.63 -42.97
N VAL A 460 18.39 -15.49 -41.97
CA VAL A 460 17.59 -15.15 -40.79
C VAL A 460 18.23 -13.94 -40.09
N ALA A 461 17.41 -12.97 -39.69
CA ALA A 461 17.90 -11.67 -39.22
C ALA A 461 18.34 -11.67 -37.74
N LEU A 462 18.00 -12.69 -36.97
CA LEU A 462 18.34 -12.81 -35.56
C LEU A 462 19.06 -14.15 -35.28
N PRO A 463 19.97 -14.18 -34.30
CA PRO A 463 20.91 -15.28 -34.07
C PRO A 463 20.34 -16.50 -33.31
N SER A 464 19.03 -16.56 -33.03
CA SER A 464 18.47 -17.70 -32.28
C SER A 464 18.43 -19.01 -33.07
N ASP A 465 18.33 -20.15 -32.38
CA ASP A 465 18.29 -21.51 -33.00
C ASP A 465 17.34 -21.64 -34.20
N LEU A 466 16.19 -20.97 -34.13
CA LEU A 466 15.18 -20.92 -35.21
C LEU A 466 15.12 -19.58 -35.93
N GLY A 467 15.94 -18.59 -35.55
CA GLY A 467 15.90 -17.21 -36.04
C GLY A 467 14.67 -16.42 -35.56
N THR A 468 13.91 -16.95 -34.61
CA THR A 468 12.71 -16.30 -34.05
C THR A 468 13.04 -15.36 -32.90
N GLY A 469 12.24 -14.30 -32.75
CA GLY A 469 12.29 -13.37 -31.63
C GLY A 469 10.95 -12.69 -31.36
N GLY A 470 10.99 -11.69 -30.48
CA GLY A 470 9.83 -10.88 -30.10
C GLY A 470 9.56 -9.74 -31.10
N LEU A 471 8.40 -9.76 -31.74
CA LEU A 471 7.91 -8.71 -32.65
C LEU A 471 7.19 -7.61 -31.86
N ALA A 472 7.51 -6.36 -32.17
CA ALA A 472 6.82 -5.18 -31.68
C ALA A 472 6.73 -4.10 -32.75
N GLY A 473 6.06 -2.99 -32.42
CA GLY A 473 5.78 -1.91 -33.36
C GLY A 473 4.46 -2.09 -34.10
N ALA A 474 4.35 -1.52 -35.30
CA ALA A 474 3.10 -1.44 -36.05
C ALA A 474 2.36 -2.79 -36.23
N PRO A 475 3.04 -3.92 -36.54
CA PRO A 475 2.38 -5.23 -36.69
C PRO A 475 1.65 -5.70 -35.43
N LEU A 476 2.17 -5.36 -34.25
CA LEU A 476 1.60 -5.78 -32.96
C LEU A 476 0.38 -4.92 -32.57
N HIS A 477 0.22 -3.75 -33.17
CA HIS A 477 -0.73 -2.73 -32.71
C HIS A 477 -2.19 -3.23 -32.66
N PRO A 478 -2.73 -3.94 -33.68
CA PRO A 478 -4.11 -4.43 -33.63
C PRO A 478 -4.36 -5.40 -32.45
N LEU A 479 -3.42 -6.32 -32.21
CA LEU A 479 -3.49 -7.25 -31.09
C LEU A 479 -3.41 -6.52 -29.74
N ALA A 480 -2.51 -5.54 -29.64
CA ALA A 480 -2.35 -4.72 -28.45
C ALA A 480 -3.61 -3.90 -28.11
N LEU A 481 -4.28 -3.32 -29.13
CA LEU A 481 -5.56 -2.62 -28.93
C LEU A 481 -6.64 -3.56 -28.38
N GLY A 482 -6.73 -4.78 -28.92
CA GLY A 482 -7.64 -5.82 -28.41
C GLY A 482 -7.33 -6.18 -26.95
N ASN A 483 -6.06 -6.36 -26.61
CA ASN A 483 -5.62 -6.64 -25.24
C ASN A 483 -6.03 -5.53 -24.27
N VAL A 484 -5.72 -4.27 -24.59
CA VAL A 484 -6.08 -3.10 -23.76
C VAL A 484 -7.60 -3.01 -23.58
N ARG A 485 -8.37 -3.18 -24.65
CA ARG A 485 -9.84 -3.10 -24.60
C ARG A 485 -10.44 -4.20 -23.73
N THR A 486 -9.98 -5.43 -23.91
CA THR A 486 -10.47 -6.59 -23.15
C THR A 486 -10.09 -6.48 -21.68
N LEU A 487 -8.83 -6.15 -21.36
CA LEU A 487 -8.38 -5.96 -19.98
C LEU A 487 -9.14 -4.82 -19.30
N ARG A 488 -9.28 -3.66 -19.95
CA ARG A 488 -10.05 -2.55 -19.39
C ARG A 488 -11.49 -2.96 -19.10
N LYS A 489 -12.16 -3.65 -20.02
CA LYS A 489 -13.51 -4.16 -19.78
C LYS A 489 -13.55 -5.11 -18.57
N MET A 490 -12.70 -6.14 -18.57
CA MET A 490 -12.70 -7.15 -17.52
C MET A 490 -12.35 -6.60 -16.13
N LEU A 491 -11.46 -5.61 -16.06
CA LEU A 491 -11.10 -4.92 -14.82
C LEU A 491 -12.23 -4.02 -14.33
N ASN A 492 -12.90 -3.27 -15.21
CA ASN A 492 -14.05 -2.46 -14.83
C ASN A 492 -15.20 -3.33 -14.29
N ASP A 493 -15.46 -4.48 -14.94
CA ASP A 493 -16.46 -5.45 -14.47
C ASP A 493 -16.11 -6.05 -13.09
N ARG A 494 -14.88 -5.84 -12.59
CA ARG A 494 -14.35 -6.34 -11.32
C ARG A 494 -13.95 -5.25 -10.34
N GLU A 495 -14.17 -3.97 -10.65
CA GLU A 495 -13.68 -2.86 -9.83
C GLU A 495 -14.22 -2.92 -8.39
N GLU A 496 -15.52 -3.18 -8.25
CA GLU A 496 -16.16 -3.36 -6.94
C GLU A 496 -15.58 -4.57 -6.19
N LYS A 497 -15.39 -5.68 -6.91
CA LYS A 497 -14.82 -6.91 -6.33
C LYS A 497 -13.39 -6.68 -5.85
N LEU A 498 -12.56 -5.99 -6.65
CA LEU A 498 -11.16 -5.66 -6.33
C LEU A 498 -11.04 -4.57 -5.26
N GLY A 499 -12.10 -3.79 -5.01
CA GLY A 499 -12.14 -2.69 -4.05
C GLY A 499 -11.51 -1.40 -4.55
N TYR A 500 -10.91 -1.40 -5.75
CA TYR A 500 -10.30 -0.24 -6.39
C TYR A 500 -10.12 -0.47 -7.89
N ARG A 501 -9.93 0.62 -8.63
CA ARG A 501 -9.64 0.57 -10.07
C ARG A 501 -8.17 0.25 -10.34
N VAL A 502 -7.91 -0.89 -10.97
CA VAL A 502 -6.60 -1.20 -11.56
C VAL A 502 -6.41 -0.40 -12.85
N GLN A 503 -5.31 0.36 -12.92
CA GLN A 503 -4.97 1.17 -14.11
C GLN A 503 -4.37 0.31 -15.23
N VAL A 504 -4.52 0.73 -16.48
CA VAL A 504 -3.97 0.04 -17.65
C VAL A 504 -3.01 0.97 -18.38
N ILE A 505 -1.75 0.54 -18.51
CA ILE A 505 -0.77 1.15 -19.38
C ILE A 505 -0.83 0.43 -20.73
N GLY A 506 -1.34 1.12 -21.77
CA GLY A 506 -1.47 0.58 -23.12
C GLY A 506 -0.17 0.73 -23.92
N VAL A 507 0.34 -0.39 -24.45
CA VAL A 507 1.66 -0.52 -25.09
C VAL A 507 1.55 -1.44 -26.29
N GLY A 508 2.25 -1.07 -27.37
CA GLY A 508 2.38 -1.90 -28.58
C GLY A 508 2.08 -1.09 -29.83
N GLY A 509 3.10 -0.80 -30.63
CA GLY A 509 2.93 -0.12 -31.92
C GLY A 509 2.53 1.35 -31.89
N VAL A 510 2.79 2.05 -30.78
CA VAL A 510 2.59 3.51 -30.69
C VAL A 510 3.86 4.23 -31.12
N MET A 511 3.76 5.03 -32.19
CA MET A 511 4.86 5.78 -32.81
C MET A 511 4.48 7.22 -33.19
N ASP A 512 3.22 7.58 -33.01
CA ASP A 512 2.63 8.85 -33.41
C ASP A 512 1.37 9.16 -32.58
N THR A 513 0.82 10.36 -32.78
CA THR A 513 -0.40 10.82 -32.10
C THR A 513 -1.60 9.92 -32.40
N ALA A 514 -1.69 9.34 -33.60
CA ALA A 514 -2.81 8.47 -33.96
C ALA A 514 -2.79 7.16 -33.16
N GLY A 515 -1.62 6.53 -33.00
CA GLY A 515 -1.41 5.36 -32.15
C GLY A 515 -1.72 5.65 -30.69
N TYR A 516 -1.30 6.81 -30.20
CA TYR A 516 -1.64 7.28 -28.86
C TYR A 516 -3.17 7.38 -28.67
N ARG A 517 -3.86 8.09 -29.57
CA ARG A 517 -5.33 8.26 -29.53
C ARG A 517 -6.06 6.92 -29.55
N ARG A 518 -5.62 5.96 -30.38
CA ARG A 518 -6.21 4.61 -30.43
C ARG A 518 -6.07 3.88 -29.08
N MET A 519 -4.90 3.92 -28.45
CA MET A 519 -4.70 3.32 -27.12
C MET A 519 -5.61 3.94 -26.05
N ARG A 520 -5.69 5.27 -26.01
CA ARG A 520 -6.58 5.99 -25.08
C ARG A 520 -8.04 5.63 -25.30
N MET A 521 -8.48 5.56 -26.56
CA MET A 521 -9.84 5.17 -26.94
C MET A 521 -10.18 3.72 -26.54
N MET A 522 -9.20 2.81 -26.54
CA MET A 522 -9.39 1.44 -26.05
C MET A 522 -9.42 1.35 -24.51
N GLY A 523 -9.10 2.43 -23.81
CA GLY A 523 -9.24 2.55 -22.37
C GLY A 523 -7.93 2.37 -21.58
N ALA A 524 -6.79 2.58 -22.23
CA ALA A 524 -5.52 2.78 -21.53
C ALA A 524 -5.58 4.08 -20.72
N ASP A 525 -5.19 4.04 -19.45
CA ASP A 525 -5.04 5.20 -18.55
C ASP A 525 -3.75 5.98 -18.82
N VAL A 526 -2.72 5.28 -19.29
CA VAL A 526 -1.41 5.81 -19.69
C VAL A 526 -0.97 5.07 -20.96
N VAL A 527 -0.25 5.73 -21.85
CA VAL A 527 0.29 5.09 -23.07
C VAL A 527 1.81 4.96 -22.98
N GLY A 528 2.32 3.77 -23.25
CA GLY A 528 3.74 3.44 -23.19
C GLY A 528 4.37 3.18 -24.56
N LEU A 529 5.64 3.58 -24.71
CA LEU A 529 6.41 3.47 -25.96
C LEU A 529 7.70 2.66 -25.75
N ALA A 530 8.04 1.84 -26.74
CA ALA A 530 9.36 1.20 -26.89
C ALA A 530 9.86 1.33 -28.32
N SER A 531 9.19 0.70 -29.31
CA SER A 531 9.63 0.76 -30.71
C SER A 531 9.70 2.19 -31.25
N GLY A 532 8.74 3.06 -30.90
CA GLY A 532 8.80 4.48 -31.29
C GLY A 532 9.98 5.23 -30.68
N LEU A 533 10.35 4.92 -29.44
CA LEU A 533 11.54 5.49 -28.79
C LEU A 533 12.83 4.97 -29.46
N LEU A 534 12.90 3.68 -29.80
CA LEU A 534 14.06 3.10 -30.48
C LEU A 534 14.24 3.66 -31.89
N LEU A 535 13.14 3.86 -32.63
CA LEU A 535 13.20 4.37 -34.00
C LEU A 535 13.46 5.89 -34.06
N LYS A 536 12.85 6.68 -33.17
CA LYS A 536 12.83 8.14 -33.27
C LYS A 536 13.54 8.88 -32.14
N GLY A 537 14.09 8.18 -31.15
CA GLY A 537 14.63 8.80 -29.94
C GLY A 537 13.56 9.47 -29.09
N THR A 538 13.97 10.34 -28.17
CA THR A 538 13.06 11.02 -27.24
C THR A 538 12.16 12.07 -27.90
N GLU A 539 12.45 12.47 -29.14
CA GLU A 539 11.64 13.44 -29.89
C GLU A 539 10.20 12.94 -30.14
N VAL A 540 10.00 11.62 -30.22
CA VAL A 540 8.67 11.01 -30.43
C VAL A 540 7.64 11.45 -29.39
N PHE A 541 8.05 11.67 -28.15
CA PHE A 541 7.15 12.10 -27.09
C PHE A 541 6.63 13.53 -27.37
N GLY A 542 7.53 14.42 -27.79
CA GLY A 542 7.19 15.78 -28.18
C GLY A 542 6.39 15.86 -29.49
N GLU A 543 6.65 14.96 -30.45
CA GLU A 543 5.82 14.82 -31.65
C GLU A 543 4.38 14.47 -31.30
N ILE A 544 4.20 13.48 -30.41
CA ILE A 544 2.88 13.03 -29.97
C ILE A 544 2.15 14.18 -29.28
N GLU A 545 2.79 14.84 -28.32
CA GLU A 545 2.23 15.99 -27.59
C GLU A 545 1.80 17.12 -28.54
N ARG A 546 2.67 17.53 -29.47
CA ARG A 546 2.33 18.58 -30.45
C ARG A 546 1.15 18.19 -31.33
N GLY A 547 1.07 16.92 -31.75
CA GLY A 547 -0.02 16.44 -32.61
C GLY A 547 -1.37 16.31 -31.89
N LEU A 548 -1.39 16.26 -30.55
CA LEU A 548 -2.64 16.34 -29.78
C LEU A 548 -3.29 17.73 -29.87
N GLY A 549 -2.48 18.78 -30.08
CA GLY A 549 -2.97 20.13 -30.31
C GLY A 549 -3.76 20.69 -29.12
N LYS A 550 -4.82 21.46 -29.41
CA LYS A 550 -5.65 22.12 -28.38
C LYS A 550 -6.47 21.14 -27.52
N ASP A 551 -6.65 19.90 -27.99
CA ASP A 551 -7.42 18.88 -27.27
C ASP A 551 -6.68 18.42 -25.99
N GLY A 552 -5.35 18.64 -25.92
CA GLY A 552 -4.54 18.27 -24.76
C GLY A 552 -4.43 16.76 -24.56
N TRP A 553 -4.12 16.36 -23.33
CA TRP A 553 -3.84 14.99 -22.89
C TRP A 553 -5.07 14.19 -22.43
#